data_AF-A0A959I5G8-F1
#
_entry.id   AF-A0A959I5G8-F1
#
_cell.length_a   1.000
_cell.length_b   1.000
_cell.length_c   1.000
_cell.angle_alpha   90.00
_cell.angle_beta   90.00
_cell.angle_gamma   90.00
#
_symmetry.space_group_name_H-M   'P 1'
#
loop_
_entity.id
_entity.type
_entity.pdbx_description
1 polymer ?
#
loop_
_entity_poly.entity_id
_entity_poly.type
_entity_poly.pdbx_seq_one_letter_code
_entity_poly.pdbx_strand_id
1 'polypeptide(L)'
;MQIRSVLYFLLCLLLGQVAARGQSSSLDYYFPGIAFDARIPSPQAVLGFHIGEWHLSHDQQVFYLRQLAAASDRIFLEEYGRSHENRPLLLLTVTSPANHRRLEEIRRQHLALSDPENSADLPLDDMPVVVYQGYSIHGNEPSGGNAAVLMAYYLAAAQNAGVEALLDETVVLLDPCFNPDGFQRFAGWVNAYRGLHLNGDAQSRELDEIWPQGRTNHYWFDLNRDWLPAQQPESRGRLRQFHRWRPNVLTDHHEMGSNNTFFFQPGVPQRTNPLTPPENQALTARIGSYHAEALDAIGSLYYTQETYDDFYYGKGSTYPDINGGVGILFEQASSRGHLRQTERGLLSFPFTIRNQVATSLSTLQAAREMRLDLLRYQAGFFREAAEEAKNDPRKAWVFSEPRDPYRLARFVELLERHQIEVFRLAGKVEVDGVSFPAEGSYVVPFEQEQYRLIRAIFETGREFQDSLFYDVSSWTLPLAFGLQFAALDKKQYSSTLLGEPGLGLPAAAEPAYSEYAYLFRWDDYLAPAALYALQQAGLRARVATEPFRTSEGVSFDRGAILVPVQGQPLNPAMLHRRIVEISRMAHLAVVAMPGGFVPEGIDLGSPSFRALSQPRVA
;
A
#
# COMPACT_ATOMS: atom_id res chain seq x y z
N MET A 1 59.82 -38.66 22.69
CA MET A 1 59.15 -38.30 21.42
C MET A 1 57.61 -38.37 21.48
N GLN A 2 56.99 -38.48 22.68
CA GLN A 2 55.52 -38.65 22.81
C GLN A 2 54.77 -37.41 23.33
N ILE A 3 55.43 -36.46 24.00
CA ILE A 3 54.75 -35.28 24.59
C ILE A 3 54.47 -34.20 23.53
N ARG A 4 55.35 -34.01 22.54
CA ARG A 4 55.15 -33.03 21.47
C ARG A 4 53.97 -33.39 20.55
N SER A 5 53.75 -34.67 20.28
CA SER A 5 52.65 -35.14 19.42
C SER A 5 51.28 -34.99 20.09
N VAL A 6 51.21 -35.13 21.42
CA VAL A 6 49.98 -34.90 22.19
C VAL A 6 49.63 -33.42 22.27
N LEU A 7 50.63 -32.53 22.41
CA LEU A 7 50.41 -31.09 22.40
C LEU A 7 49.91 -30.58 21.03
N TYR A 8 50.44 -31.10 19.92
CA TYR A 8 49.96 -30.76 18.58
C TYR A 8 48.54 -31.28 18.33
N PHE A 9 48.19 -32.46 18.86
CA PHE A 9 46.83 -33.01 18.72
C PHE A 9 45.79 -32.22 19.55
N LEU A 10 46.15 -31.79 20.77
CA LEU A 10 45.32 -30.90 21.59
C LEU A 10 45.19 -29.49 21.01
N LEU A 11 46.27 -28.95 20.41
CA LEU A 11 46.23 -27.65 19.73
C LEU A 11 45.37 -27.70 18.46
N CYS A 12 45.38 -28.82 17.72
CA CYS A 12 44.48 -29.04 16.58
C CYS A 12 43.02 -29.28 17.01
N LEU A 13 42.76 -29.87 18.19
CA LEU A 13 41.41 -29.98 18.76
C LEU A 13 40.87 -28.64 19.28
N LEU A 14 41.74 -27.76 19.79
CA LEU A 14 41.38 -26.39 20.21
C LEU A 14 41.24 -25.43 19.02
N LEU A 15 42.01 -25.60 17.95
CA LEU A 15 41.88 -24.82 16.70
C LEU A 15 40.77 -25.37 15.77
N GLY A 16 40.43 -26.65 15.88
CA GLY A 16 39.32 -27.29 15.15
C GLY A 16 37.92 -26.96 15.68
N GLN A 17 37.81 -26.34 16.86
CA GLN A 17 36.55 -25.85 17.44
C GLN A 17 36.15 -24.44 16.96
N VAL A 18 37.00 -23.79 16.15
CA VAL A 18 36.72 -22.44 15.61
C VAL A 18 36.06 -22.49 14.23
N ALA A 19 35.95 -23.67 13.61
CA ALA A 19 35.22 -23.85 12.37
C ALA A 19 33.79 -24.35 12.65
N ALA A 20 32.79 -23.55 12.23
CA ALA A 20 31.34 -23.80 12.30
C ALA A 20 30.67 -23.66 13.69
N ARG A 21 30.88 -22.52 14.36
CA ARG A 21 29.75 -21.95 15.12
C ARG A 21 28.78 -21.38 14.09
N GLY A 22 27.64 -22.05 13.89
CA GLY A 22 26.49 -21.39 13.27
C GLY A 22 26.26 -20.05 13.98
N GLN A 23 25.94 -18.98 13.24
CA GLN A 23 25.62 -17.69 13.85
C GLN A 23 24.56 -17.89 14.93
N SER A 24 24.85 -17.43 16.15
CA SER A 24 23.91 -17.51 17.27
C SER A 24 22.68 -16.67 16.95
N SER A 25 21.49 -17.23 17.14
CA SER A 25 20.19 -16.55 17.04
C SER A 25 19.76 -15.91 18.38
N SER A 26 20.65 -15.89 19.38
CA SER A 26 20.36 -15.28 20.68
C SER A 26 20.17 -13.77 20.58
N LEU A 27 19.52 -13.16 21.59
CA LEU A 27 19.30 -11.72 21.63
C LEU A 27 20.60 -10.91 21.57
N ASP A 28 21.69 -11.42 22.13
CA ASP A 28 23.01 -10.75 22.13
C ASP A 28 23.60 -10.60 20.71
N TYR A 29 23.22 -11.48 19.78
CA TYR A 29 23.63 -11.34 18.37
C TYR A 29 23.00 -10.13 17.68
N TYR A 30 21.75 -9.81 18.04
CA TYR A 30 21.01 -8.68 17.47
C TYR A 30 21.21 -7.38 18.28
N PHE A 31 21.42 -7.51 19.60
CA PHE A 31 21.49 -6.40 20.55
C PHE A 31 22.67 -6.59 21.53
N PRO A 32 23.92 -6.52 21.05
CA PRO A 32 25.09 -6.84 21.87
C PRO A 32 25.20 -5.90 23.08
N GLY A 33 25.30 -6.49 24.27
CA GLY A 33 25.49 -5.74 25.52
C GLY A 33 24.26 -5.01 26.06
N ILE A 34 23.06 -5.26 25.50
CA ILE A 34 21.81 -4.65 25.98
C ILE A 34 21.20 -5.48 27.10
N ALA A 35 20.89 -4.83 28.22
CA ALA A 35 20.09 -5.40 29.30
C ALA A 35 18.60 -5.25 29.01
N PHE A 36 17.82 -6.30 29.30
CA PHE A 36 16.37 -6.33 29.13
C PHE A 36 15.66 -6.57 30.45
N ASP A 37 14.50 -5.94 30.64
CA ASP A 37 13.63 -6.16 31.77
C ASP A 37 13.07 -7.59 31.75
N ALA A 38 13.51 -8.42 32.70
CA ALA A 38 13.13 -9.82 32.80
C ALA A 38 11.62 -10.05 33.06
N ARG A 39 10.86 -9.00 33.42
CA ARG A 39 9.40 -9.08 33.56
C ARG A 39 8.68 -9.07 32.21
N ILE A 40 9.33 -8.53 31.18
CA ILE A 40 8.81 -8.53 29.81
C ILE A 40 9.23 -9.83 29.14
N PRO A 41 8.29 -10.69 28.71
CA PRO A 41 8.64 -11.99 28.18
C PRO A 41 9.34 -11.85 26.82
N SER A 42 10.50 -12.50 26.67
CA SER A 42 11.24 -12.53 25.41
C SER A 42 10.53 -13.37 24.35
N PRO A 43 10.83 -13.17 23.04
CA PRO A 43 10.26 -14.02 21.99
C PRO A 43 10.51 -15.51 22.23
N GLN A 44 11.73 -15.86 22.68
CA GLN A 44 12.07 -17.24 23.00
C GLN A 44 11.24 -17.82 24.14
N ALA A 45 10.97 -17.03 25.20
CA ALA A 45 10.20 -17.50 26.34
C ALA A 45 8.74 -17.83 25.96
N VAL A 46 8.20 -17.15 24.95
CA VAL A 46 6.81 -17.33 24.49
C VAL A 46 6.71 -18.34 23.35
N LEU A 47 7.62 -18.27 22.37
CA LEU A 47 7.57 -19.06 21.13
C LEU A 47 8.33 -20.38 21.23
N GLY A 48 9.24 -20.52 22.20
CA GLY A 48 10.02 -21.74 22.44
C GLY A 48 11.27 -21.88 21.55
N PHE A 49 11.60 -20.89 20.73
CA PHE A 49 12.79 -20.87 19.86
C PHE A 49 13.34 -19.45 19.70
N HIS A 50 14.59 -19.34 19.28
CA HIS A 50 15.22 -18.06 19.00
C HIS A 50 14.83 -17.52 17.62
N ILE A 51 14.59 -16.20 17.51
CA ILE A 51 14.27 -15.58 16.23
C ILE A 51 15.41 -15.80 15.22
N GLY A 52 15.06 -16.29 14.03
CA GLY A 52 16.00 -16.72 13.00
C GLY A 52 16.24 -18.23 12.95
N GLU A 53 15.82 -19.01 13.96
CA GLU A 53 15.85 -20.49 13.89
C GLU A 53 14.73 -21.07 13.02
N TRP A 54 13.60 -20.38 13.03
CA TRP A 54 12.39 -20.63 12.26
C TRP A 54 11.87 -19.30 11.68
N HIS A 55 11.22 -19.37 10.52
CA HIS A 55 10.45 -18.24 10.02
C HIS A 55 9.17 -18.11 10.83
N LEU A 56 8.92 -16.94 11.43
CA LEU A 56 7.65 -16.70 12.09
C LEU A 56 6.51 -16.85 11.09
N SER A 57 5.49 -17.62 11.47
CA SER A 57 4.16 -17.49 10.86
C SER A 57 3.48 -16.23 11.39
N HIS A 58 2.53 -15.69 10.63
CA HIS A 58 1.77 -14.51 11.03
C HIS A 58 0.99 -14.77 12.34
N ASP A 59 0.45 -15.97 12.55
CA ASP A 59 -0.23 -16.30 13.81
C ASP A 59 0.71 -16.29 15.02
N GLN A 60 1.94 -16.80 14.89
CA GLN A 60 2.97 -16.69 15.94
C GLN A 60 3.37 -15.23 16.19
N GLN A 61 3.52 -14.44 15.13
CA GLN A 61 3.83 -13.01 15.21
C GLN A 61 2.74 -12.27 16.01
N VAL A 62 1.47 -12.44 15.63
CA VAL A 62 0.30 -11.86 16.32
C VAL A 62 0.23 -12.34 17.77
N PHE A 63 0.41 -13.63 18.01
CA PHE A 63 0.36 -14.22 19.35
C PHE A 63 1.37 -13.55 20.28
N TYR A 64 2.63 -13.47 19.85
CA TYR A 64 3.69 -12.85 20.65
C TYR A 64 3.46 -11.36 20.88
N LEU A 65 3.10 -10.59 19.84
CA LEU A 65 2.91 -9.15 19.96
C LEU A 65 1.77 -8.79 20.91
N ARG A 66 0.71 -9.61 20.99
CA ARG A 66 -0.35 -9.44 22.00
C ARG A 66 0.15 -9.68 23.43
N GLN A 67 1.01 -10.69 23.65
CA GLN A 67 1.62 -10.92 24.96
C GLN A 67 2.56 -9.77 25.35
N LEU A 68 3.35 -9.28 24.39
CA LEU A 68 4.27 -8.18 24.60
C LEU A 68 3.54 -6.89 24.98
N ALA A 69 2.49 -6.53 24.24
CA ALA A 69 1.66 -5.37 24.52
C ALA A 69 0.94 -5.46 25.88
N ALA A 70 0.55 -6.66 26.32
CA ALA A 70 -0.04 -6.86 27.64
C ALA A 70 0.97 -6.71 28.78
N ALA A 71 2.26 -6.94 28.51
CA ALA A 71 3.32 -6.93 29.52
C ALA A 71 4.02 -5.56 29.67
N SER A 72 4.00 -4.70 28.64
CA SER A 72 4.76 -3.44 28.62
C SER A 72 3.84 -2.22 28.61
N ASP A 73 4.11 -1.24 29.49
CA ASP A 73 3.44 0.06 29.54
C ASP A 73 3.92 1.05 28.46
N ARG A 74 4.90 0.64 27.65
CA ARG A 74 5.43 1.39 26.51
C ARG A 74 4.65 1.12 25.22
N ILE A 75 3.77 0.11 25.18
CA ILE A 75 3.10 -0.33 23.96
C ILE A 75 1.58 -0.17 24.06
N PHE A 76 1.01 0.49 23.04
CA PHE A 76 -0.40 0.35 22.69
C PHE A 76 -0.53 -0.45 21.40
N LEU A 77 -1.36 -1.50 21.40
CA LEU A 77 -1.58 -2.37 20.23
C LEU A 77 -3.00 -2.19 19.71
N GLU A 78 -3.14 -1.89 18.42
CA GLU A 78 -4.43 -1.83 17.73
C GLU A 78 -4.48 -2.73 16.50
N GLU A 79 -5.66 -3.29 16.23
CA GLU A 79 -5.98 -3.96 14.96
C GLU A 79 -6.63 -2.92 14.04
N TYR A 80 -5.96 -2.56 12.94
CA TYR A 80 -6.41 -1.46 12.07
C TYR A 80 -7.21 -1.94 10.84
N GLY A 81 -7.21 -3.24 10.59
CA GLY A 81 -7.89 -3.85 9.45
C GLY A 81 -7.73 -5.36 9.44
N ARG A 82 -8.27 -5.99 8.40
CA ARG A 82 -8.10 -7.42 8.13
C ARG A 82 -7.83 -7.66 6.66
N SER A 83 -7.03 -8.68 6.36
CA SER A 83 -6.75 -9.13 5.00
C SER A 83 -7.94 -9.87 4.37
N HIS A 84 -7.79 -10.26 3.09
CA HIS A 84 -8.80 -11.07 2.40
C HIS A 84 -9.03 -12.45 3.03
N GLU A 85 -7.99 -13.06 3.61
CA GLU A 85 -8.13 -14.30 4.36
C GLU A 85 -8.44 -14.06 5.86
N ASN A 86 -8.94 -12.87 6.21
CA ASN A 86 -9.39 -12.52 7.55
C ASN A 86 -8.29 -12.56 8.63
N ARG A 87 -7.03 -12.30 8.25
CA ARG A 87 -5.93 -12.12 9.22
C ARG A 87 -5.91 -10.69 9.76
N PRO A 88 -5.69 -10.51 11.07
CA PRO A 88 -5.64 -9.17 11.66
C PRO A 88 -4.38 -8.43 11.20
N LEU A 89 -4.54 -7.16 10.84
CA LEU A 89 -3.43 -6.24 10.60
C LEU A 89 -3.21 -5.41 11.85
N LEU A 90 -1.99 -5.41 12.38
CA LEU A 90 -1.66 -4.85 13.68
C LEU A 90 -0.77 -3.61 13.55
N LEU A 91 -0.98 -2.63 14.43
CA LEU A 91 -0.06 -1.51 14.62
C LEU A 91 0.28 -1.38 16.09
N LEU A 92 1.58 -1.34 16.40
CA LEU A 92 2.08 -1.03 17.73
C LEU A 92 2.47 0.45 17.78
N THR A 93 1.84 1.21 18.66
CA THR A 93 2.31 2.55 19.02
C THR A 93 3.21 2.43 20.25
N VAL A 94 4.51 2.69 20.06
CA VAL A 94 5.54 2.54 21.08
C VAL A 94 6.15 3.90 21.42
N THR A 95 6.05 4.30 22.69
CA THR A 95 6.56 5.57 23.22
C THR A 95 6.65 5.46 24.75
N SER A 96 7.11 6.50 25.43
CA SER A 96 7.21 6.47 26.89
C SER A 96 5.83 6.41 27.56
N PRO A 97 5.72 5.85 28.79
CA PRO A 97 4.45 5.84 29.52
C PRO A 97 3.91 7.25 29.80
N ALA A 98 4.76 8.27 29.83
CA ALA A 98 4.36 9.66 29.95
C ALA A 98 3.68 10.17 28.66
N ASN A 99 4.26 9.87 27.49
CA ASN A 99 3.67 10.21 26.20
C ASN A 99 2.35 9.48 25.97
N HIS A 100 2.23 8.21 26.37
CA HIS A 100 0.96 7.46 26.27
C HIS A 100 -0.21 8.15 26.99
N ARG A 101 0.04 8.80 28.13
CA ARG A 101 -1.02 9.54 28.88
C ARG A 101 -1.55 10.75 28.11
N ARG A 102 -0.79 11.26 27.15
CA ARG A 102 -1.12 12.44 26.32
C ARG A 102 -1.05 12.13 24.82
N LEU A 103 -1.21 10.87 24.42
CA LEU A 103 -0.94 10.42 23.05
C LEU A 103 -1.81 11.13 22.01
N GLU A 104 -3.09 11.32 22.31
CA GLU A 104 -4.01 12.02 21.40
C GLU A 104 -3.71 13.53 21.32
N GLU A 105 -3.17 14.13 22.37
CA GLU A 105 -2.68 15.52 22.34
C GLU A 105 -1.45 15.63 21.43
N ILE A 106 -0.46 14.75 21.61
CA ILE A 106 0.74 14.67 20.75
C ILE A 106 0.32 14.50 19.29
N ARG A 107 -0.59 13.56 19.01
CA ARG A 107 -1.06 13.30 17.64
C ARG A 107 -1.72 14.52 17.01
N ARG A 108 -2.56 15.26 17.74
CA ARG A 108 -3.21 16.48 17.24
C ARG A 108 -2.23 17.62 17.02
N GLN A 109 -1.29 17.82 17.95
CA GLN A 109 -0.21 18.81 17.80
C GLN A 109 0.64 18.49 16.57
N HIS A 110 0.98 17.22 16.37
CA HIS A 110 1.73 16.76 15.21
C HIS A 110 0.96 16.98 13.90
N LEU A 111 -0.33 16.64 13.84
CA LEU A 111 -1.14 16.89 12.63
C LEU A 111 -1.29 18.38 12.30
N ALA A 112 -1.19 19.28 13.28
CA ALA A 112 -1.23 20.72 13.03
C ALA A 112 -0.03 21.22 12.20
N LEU A 113 1.05 20.42 12.06
CA LEU A 113 2.13 20.72 11.12
C LEU A 113 1.65 20.73 9.66
N SER A 114 0.57 20.02 9.35
CA SER A 114 -0.03 20.00 8.00
C SER A 114 -0.93 21.19 7.71
N ASP A 115 -1.25 22.00 8.71
CA ASP A 115 -2.05 23.20 8.56
C ASP A 115 -1.15 24.40 8.17
N PRO A 116 -1.21 24.91 6.93
CA PRO A 116 -0.35 25.99 6.48
C PRO A 116 -0.62 27.32 7.20
N GLU A 117 -1.81 27.52 7.79
CA GLU A 117 -2.16 28.76 8.50
C GLU A 117 -1.62 28.77 9.93
N ASN A 118 -1.58 27.59 10.59
CA ASN A 118 -1.25 27.47 12.01
C ASN A 118 0.15 26.89 12.29
N SER A 119 0.79 26.24 11.31
CA SER A 119 2.04 25.48 11.51
C SER A 119 3.27 26.33 11.88
N ALA A 120 3.28 27.63 11.56
CA ALA A 120 4.44 28.50 11.77
C ALA A 120 4.75 28.81 13.25
N ASP A 121 3.71 28.84 14.09
CA ASP A 121 3.81 29.25 15.50
C ASP A 121 3.75 28.05 16.47
N LEU A 122 3.80 26.83 15.96
CA LEU A 122 3.72 25.62 16.80
C LEU A 122 4.99 25.45 17.66
N PRO A 123 4.85 25.14 18.96
CA PRO A 123 5.99 24.83 19.81
C PRO A 123 6.55 23.45 19.43
N LEU A 124 7.76 23.41 18.85
CA LEU A 124 8.38 22.17 18.38
C LEU A 124 9.34 21.52 19.39
N ASP A 125 9.86 22.27 20.36
CA ASP A 125 10.95 21.82 21.23
C ASP A 125 10.60 20.57 22.06
N ASP A 126 9.33 20.44 22.48
CA ASP A 126 8.83 19.30 23.25
C ASP A 126 7.95 18.35 22.41
N MET A 127 7.83 18.59 21.11
CA MET A 127 7.04 17.76 20.21
C MET A 127 7.83 16.51 19.83
N PRO A 128 7.30 15.29 20.04
CA PRO A 128 7.95 14.07 19.59
C PRO A 128 7.96 13.95 18.06
N VAL A 129 9.01 13.35 17.50
CA VAL A 129 9.01 12.93 16.09
C VAL A 129 8.13 11.68 15.94
N VAL A 130 7.41 11.55 14.83
CA VAL A 130 6.59 10.37 14.53
C VAL A 130 7.28 9.53 13.45
N VAL A 131 7.61 8.27 13.78
CA VAL A 131 8.30 7.34 12.87
C VAL A 131 7.44 6.12 12.62
N TYR A 132 7.11 5.84 11.36
CA TYR A 132 6.40 4.63 10.94
C TYR A 132 7.38 3.61 10.39
N GLN A 133 7.49 2.43 11.00
CA GLN A 133 8.28 1.32 10.47
C GLN A 133 7.37 0.20 9.96
N GLY A 134 7.38 0.01 8.64
CA GLY A 134 6.54 -0.95 7.94
C GLY A 134 7.33 -2.13 7.40
N TYR A 135 6.89 -3.35 7.73
CA TYR A 135 7.64 -4.56 7.41
C TYR A 135 6.87 -5.53 6.48
N SER A 136 7.61 -6.20 5.60
CA SER A 136 7.15 -7.35 4.80
C SER A 136 5.83 -7.12 4.05
N ILE A 137 5.79 -6.07 3.22
CA ILE A 137 4.71 -5.87 2.23
C ILE A 137 4.71 -6.92 1.13
N HIS A 138 5.88 -7.51 0.87
CA HIS A 138 5.99 -8.76 0.16
C HIS A 138 6.16 -9.89 1.17
N GLY A 139 5.21 -10.83 1.19
CA GLY A 139 5.16 -11.84 2.25
C GLY A 139 6.31 -12.85 2.21
N ASN A 140 6.98 -13.03 1.06
CA ASN A 140 8.17 -13.87 0.92
C ASN A 140 9.49 -13.10 1.03
N GLU A 141 9.47 -11.92 1.63
CA GLU A 141 10.63 -11.15 2.06
C GLU A 141 10.64 -11.12 3.60
N PRO A 142 10.92 -12.27 4.25
CA PRO A 142 10.51 -12.55 5.63
C PRO A 142 11.38 -11.87 6.71
N SER A 143 12.61 -11.46 6.40
CA SER A 143 13.54 -10.90 7.39
C SER A 143 12.99 -9.65 8.07
N GLY A 144 12.25 -8.81 7.34
CA GLY A 144 11.58 -7.63 7.87
C GLY A 144 10.59 -7.98 8.98
N GLY A 145 9.60 -8.82 8.71
CA GLY A 145 8.58 -9.21 9.71
C GLY A 145 9.15 -9.95 10.92
N ASN A 146 10.29 -10.64 10.77
CA ASN A 146 11.01 -11.26 11.88
C ASN A 146 11.82 -10.23 12.70
N ALA A 147 12.44 -9.26 12.03
CA ALA A 147 13.10 -8.11 12.68
C ALA A 147 12.10 -7.25 13.46
N ALA A 148 10.87 -7.06 12.95
CA ALA A 148 9.82 -6.31 13.62
C ALA A 148 9.50 -6.83 15.02
N VAL A 149 9.53 -8.16 15.22
CA VAL A 149 9.32 -8.80 16.53
C VAL A 149 10.47 -8.52 17.50
N LEU A 150 11.71 -8.52 17.00
CA LEU A 150 12.89 -8.15 17.78
C LEU A 150 12.86 -6.66 18.15
N MET A 151 12.50 -5.79 17.20
CA MET A 151 12.37 -4.35 17.42
C MET A 151 11.28 -4.03 18.44
N ALA A 152 10.11 -4.66 18.34
CA ALA A 152 9.04 -4.50 19.32
C ALA A 152 9.52 -4.89 20.72
N TYR A 153 10.21 -6.03 20.86
CA TYR A 153 10.77 -6.46 22.14
C TYR A 153 11.84 -5.50 22.67
N TYR A 154 12.74 -5.02 21.81
CA TYR A 154 13.76 -4.05 22.18
C TYR A 154 13.16 -2.79 22.77
N LEU A 155 12.18 -2.18 22.08
CA LEU A 155 11.53 -0.97 22.55
C LEU A 155 10.72 -1.20 23.85
N ALA A 156 10.11 -2.38 23.99
CA ALA A 156 9.34 -2.75 25.18
C ALA A 156 10.20 -2.98 26.43
N ALA A 157 11.36 -3.63 26.26
CA ALA A 157 12.08 -4.26 27.36
C ALA A 157 13.50 -3.75 27.59
N ALA A 158 14.14 -3.08 26.61
CA ALA A 158 15.51 -2.62 26.78
C ALA A 158 15.63 -1.57 27.89
N GLN A 159 16.68 -1.71 28.71
CA GLN A 159 16.98 -0.87 29.85
C GLN A 159 18.32 -0.15 29.64
N ASN A 160 18.25 1.06 29.08
CA ASN A 160 19.37 2.01 29.06
C ASN A 160 18.84 3.43 28.83
N ALA A 161 19.63 4.42 29.25
CA ALA A 161 19.26 5.84 29.14
C ALA A 161 19.00 6.28 27.68
N GLY A 162 19.67 5.65 26.70
CA GLY A 162 19.46 5.95 25.28
C GLY A 162 18.05 5.59 24.80
N VAL A 163 17.55 4.40 25.17
CA VAL A 163 16.20 3.94 24.81
C VAL A 163 15.12 4.74 25.54
N GLU A 164 15.34 5.09 26.80
CA GLU A 164 14.39 5.91 27.56
C GLU A 164 14.24 7.30 26.92
N ALA A 165 15.35 7.97 26.63
CA ALA A 165 15.33 9.28 25.98
C ALA A 165 14.77 9.21 24.54
N LEU A 166 15.04 8.12 23.81
CA LEU A 166 14.44 7.87 22.51
C LEU A 166 12.90 7.82 22.60
N LEU A 167 12.35 7.08 23.56
CA LEU A 167 10.92 6.91 23.73
C LEU A 167 10.20 8.16 24.26
N ASP A 168 10.90 9.03 24.98
CA ASP A 168 10.37 10.33 25.41
C ASP A 168 10.25 11.33 24.24
N GLU A 169 11.16 11.25 23.27
CA GLU A 169 11.23 12.19 22.13
C GLU A 169 10.63 11.62 20.83
N THR A 170 10.15 10.36 20.83
CA THR A 170 9.64 9.67 19.64
C THR A 170 8.32 8.95 19.90
N VAL A 171 7.42 9.00 18.92
CA VAL A 171 6.30 8.06 18.78
C VAL A 171 6.61 7.10 17.64
N VAL A 172 6.84 5.83 17.95
CA VAL A 172 7.12 4.78 16.97
C VAL A 172 5.82 4.07 16.61
N LEU A 173 5.49 3.99 15.33
CA LEU A 173 4.39 3.23 14.78
C LEU A 173 4.99 2.01 14.07
N LEU A 174 4.88 0.84 14.66
CA LEU A 174 5.50 -0.39 14.15
C LEU A 174 4.40 -1.30 13.57
N ASP A 175 4.37 -1.45 12.24
CA ASP A 175 3.52 -2.39 11.53
C ASP A 175 4.34 -3.62 11.13
N PRO A 176 4.18 -4.75 11.84
CA PRO A 176 5.07 -5.89 11.74
C PRO A 176 4.88 -6.71 10.45
N CYS A 177 3.77 -6.51 9.72
CA CYS A 177 3.47 -7.29 8.52
C CYS A 177 2.36 -6.64 7.68
N PHE A 178 2.75 -5.96 6.61
CA PHE A 178 1.81 -5.38 5.66
C PHE A 178 1.06 -6.43 4.81
N ASN A 179 1.64 -7.62 4.59
CA ASN A 179 1.02 -8.71 3.82
C ASN A 179 0.91 -10.01 4.64
N PRO A 180 -0.06 -10.11 5.55
CA PRO A 180 -0.17 -11.26 6.44
C PRO A 180 -0.54 -12.57 5.71
N ASP A 181 -1.25 -12.48 4.57
CA ASP A 181 -1.66 -13.66 3.80
C ASP A 181 -0.45 -14.27 3.07
N GLY A 182 0.32 -13.43 2.39
CA GLY A 182 1.57 -13.84 1.74
C GLY A 182 2.61 -14.33 2.74
N PHE A 183 2.76 -13.63 3.87
CA PHE A 183 3.72 -13.97 4.93
C PHE A 183 3.40 -15.31 5.59
N GLN A 184 2.12 -15.57 5.91
CA GLN A 184 1.69 -16.87 6.41
C GLN A 184 1.97 -18.00 5.41
N ARG A 185 1.63 -17.79 4.13
CA ARG A 185 1.85 -18.77 3.07
C ARG A 185 3.33 -19.10 2.92
N PHE A 186 4.18 -18.07 2.93
CA PHE A 186 5.63 -18.24 2.86
C PHE A 186 6.19 -19.00 4.06
N ALA A 187 5.86 -18.57 5.29
CA ALA A 187 6.33 -19.21 6.51
C ALA A 187 5.91 -20.69 6.57
N GLY A 188 4.67 -21.00 6.17
CA GLY A 188 4.19 -22.37 6.06
C GLY A 188 5.02 -23.21 5.09
N TRP A 189 5.37 -22.66 3.92
CA TRP A 189 6.21 -23.31 2.93
C TRP A 189 7.62 -23.59 3.47
N VAL A 190 8.34 -22.54 3.83
CA VAL A 190 9.77 -22.60 4.16
C VAL A 190 10.02 -23.47 5.39
N ASN A 191 9.13 -23.43 6.39
CA ASN A 191 9.24 -24.25 7.58
C ASN A 191 8.91 -25.73 7.31
N ALA A 192 7.95 -26.03 6.42
CA ALA A 192 7.60 -27.41 6.08
C ALA A 192 8.73 -28.16 5.35
N TYR A 193 9.59 -27.44 4.63
CA TYR A 193 10.72 -28.01 3.88
C TYR A 193 12.08 -27.80 4.55
N ARG A 194 12.11 -27.21 5.76
CA ARG A 194 13.33 -27.04 6.53
C ARG A 194 13.94 -28.40 6.91
N GLY A 195 15.19 -28.63 6.52
CA GLY A 195 15.95 -29.81 6.91
C GLY A 195 16.45 -29.77 8.35
N LEU A 196 16.83 -30.93 8.89
CA LEU A 196 17.58 -31.01 10.17
C LEU A 196 18.95 -30.33 10.04
N HIS A 197 19.61 -30.55 8.91
CA HIS A 197 20.81 -29.84 8.51
C HIS A 197 20.44 -28.82 7.44
N LEU A 198 20.78 -27.56 7.67
CA LEU A 198 20.48 -26.49 6.73
C LEU A 198 21.25 -26.71 5.42
N ASN A 199 20.53 -26.60 4.30
CA ASN A 199 21.10 -26.74 2.97
C ASN A 199 20.99 -25.39 2.22
N GLY A 200 22.14 -24.79 1.93
CA GLY A 200 22.20 -23.52 1.20
C GLY A 200 22.03 -23.64 -0.31
N ASP A 201 22.01 -24.85 -0.89
CA ASP A 201 21.89 -25.03 -2.34
C ASP A 201 20.61 -24.39 -2.87
N ALA A 202 20.73 -23.50 -3.86
CA ALA A 202 19.62 -22.80 -4.48
C ALA A 202 18.56 -23.73 -5.11
N GLN A 203 18.91 -24.99 -5.39
CA GLN A 203 18.00 -26.04 -5.87
C GLN A 203 17.24 -26.75 -4.73
N SER A 204 17.51 -26.41 -3.47
CA SER A 204 16.79 -26.96 -2.32
C SER A 204 15.30 -26.64 -2.40
N ARG A 205 14.47 -27.63 -2.05
CA ARG A 205 13.01 -27.47 -2.06
C ARG A 205 12.51 -26.34 -1.16
N GLU A 206 13.23 -26.08 -0.07
CA GLU A 206 12.98 -24.95 0.84
C GLU A 206 12.99 -23.59 0.12
N LEU A 207 13.83 -23.44 -0.92
CA LEU A 207 14.12 -22.18 -1.58
C LEU A 207 13.35 -21.97 -2.89
N ASP A 208 12.51 -22.93 -3.27
CA ASP A 208 11.71 -22.96 -4.50
C ASP A 208 10.21 -23.06 -4.18
N GLU A 209 9.57 -21.91 -3.93
CA GLU A 209 8.14 -21.80 -3.60
C GLU A 209 7.24 -22.24 -4.76
N ILE A 210 6.17 -22.99 -4.45
CA ILE A 210 5.12 -23.27 -5.43
C ILE A 210 4.25 -22.03 -5.71
N TRP A 211 3.58 -22.05 -6.85
CA TRP A 211 2.53 -21.07 -7.13
C TRP A 211 1.25 -21.40 -6.34
N PRO A 212 0.55 -20.39 -5.77
CA PRO A 212 0.98 -18.99 -5.68
C PRO A 212 2.04 -18.76 -4.60
N GLN A 213 3.06 -17.96 -4.91
CA GLN A 213 4.16 -17.61 -3.99
C GLN A 213 3.72 -16.61 -2.93
N GLY A 214 4.47 -16.48 -1.83
CA GLY A 214 4.18 -15.56 -0.73
C GLY A 214 4.33 -14.06 -1.03
N ARG A 215 4.88 -13.66 -2.20
CA ARG A 215 5.13 -12.25 -2.51
C ARG A 215 3.88 -11.37 -2.41
N THR A 216 2.81 -11.77 -3.08
CA THR A 216 1.58 -10.98 -3.23
C THR A 216 0.52 -11.38 -2.21
N ASN A 217 -0.57 -10.62 -2.11
CA ASN A 217 -1.68 -10.97 -1.19
C ASN A 217 -2.50 -12.18 -1.69
N HIS A 218 -3.67 -12.42 -1.09
CA HIS A 218 -4.58 -13.51 -1.48
C HIS A 218 -4.92 -13.52 -2.98
N TYR A 219 -5.27 -12.35 -3.54
CA TYR A 219 -5.65 -12.18 -4.95
C TYR A 219 -4.49 -11.80 -5.86
N TRP A 220 -3.26 -12.04 -5.39
CA TRP A 220 -2.02 -11.80 -6.13
C TRP A 220 -1.74 -10.35 -6.52
N PHE A 221 -2.29 -9.39 -5.79
CA PHE A 221 -1.92 -7.99 -5.93
C PHE A 221 -0.60 -7.70 -5.21
N ASP A 222 0.24 -6.90 -5.87
CA ASP A 222 1.43 -6.31 -5.26
C ASP A 222 1.01 -5.13 -4.38
N LEU A 223 1.12 -5.30 -3.06
CA LEU A 223 0.69 -4.28 -2.12
C LEU A 223 1.62 -3.05 -2.11
N ASN A 224 2.85 -3.15 -2.64
CA ASN A 224 3.77 -2.02 -2.80
C ASN A 224 3.59 -1.26 -4.13
N ARG A 225 2.52 -1.58 -4.88
CA ARG A 225 1.98 -0.75 -5.97
C ARG A 225 0.57 -0.25 -5.67
N ASP A 226 0.01 -0.63 -4.52
CA ASP A 226 -1.36 -0.33 -4.12
C ASP A 226 -1.46 0.85 -3.14
N TRP A 227 -0.40 1.66 -2.94
CA TRP A 227 -0.49 2.86 -2.10
C TRP A 227 -1.37 3.94 -2.72
N LEU A 228 -1.27 4.18 -4.03
CA LEU A 228 -2.12 5.14 -4.75
C LEU A 228 -3.47 4.56 -5.19
N PRO A 229 -3.56 3.34 -5.74
CA PRO A 229 -4.87 2.75 -6.03
C PRO A 229 -5.68 2.42 -4.76
N ALA A 230 -4.99 2.05 -3.67
CA ALA A 230 -5.55 1.72 -2.35
C ALA A 230 -6.79 0.80 -2.43
N GLN A 231 -6.73 -0.22 -3.29
CA GLN A 231 -7.87 -1.09 -3.56
C GLN A 231 -7.96 -2.24 -2.56
N GLN A 232 -6.82 -2.75 -2.07
CA GLN A 232 -6.77 -3.89 -1.18
C GLN A 232 -7.13 -3.50 0.27
N PRO A 233 -7.78 -4.38 1.04
CA PRO A 233 -8.17 -4.06 2.41
C PRO A 233 -6.94 -3.78 3.31
N GLU A 234 -5.80 -4.41 3.04
CA GLU A 234 -4.52 -4.14 3.70
C GLU A 234 -4.08 -2.69 3.48
N SER A 235 -4.05 -2.24 2.22
CA SER A 235 -3.67 -0.87 1.85
C SER A 235 -4.66 0.17 2.38
N ARG A 236 -5.97 -0.11 2.33
CA ARG A 236 -7.00 0.79 2.90
C ARG A 236 -6.80 0.98 4.40
N GLY A 237 -6.45 -0.09 5.11
CA GLY A 237 -6.13 -0.03 6.54
C GLY A 237 -4.87 0.79 6.81
N ARG A 238 -3.79 0.49 6.08
CA ARG A 238 -2.51 1.18 6.20
C ARG A 238 -2.64 2.68 5.92
N LEU A 239 -3.39 3.05 4.88
CA LEU A 239 -3.58 4.44 4.48
C LEU A 239 -4.36 5.25 5.53
N ARG A 240 -5.36 4.65 6.19
CA ARG A 240 -6.03 5.29 7.34
C ARG A 240 -5.04 5.60 8.46
N GLN A 241 -4.15 4.65 8.78
CA GLN A 241 -3.15 4.86 9.82
C GLN A 241 -2.09 5.89 9.41
N PHE A 242 -1.66 5.86 8.15
CA PHE A 242 -0.79 6.88 7.59
C PHE A 242 -1.40 8.28 7.76
N HIS A 243 -2.65 8.51 7.36
CA HIS A 243 -3.27 9.83 7.49
C HIS A 243 -3.63 10.20 8.94
N ARG A 244 -3.89 9.23 9.81
CA ARG A 244 -4.14 9.46 11.24
C ARG A 244 -2.92 10.06 11.95
N TRP A 245 -1.72 9.73 11.47
CA TRP A 245 -0.45 10.10 12.12
C TRP A 245 0.45 11.00 11.28
N ARG A 246 0.35 11.00 9.95
CA ARG A 246 1.23 11.69 8.99
C ARG A 246 2.71 11.65 9.43
N PRO A 247 3.34 10.46 9.45
CA PRO A 247 4.66 10.29 10.04
C PRO A 247 5.72 11.16 9.36
N ASN A 248 6.70 11.63 10.13
CA ASN A 248 7.84 12.37 9.58
C ASN A 248 8.76 11.46 8.76
N VAL A 249 8.92 10.21 9.19
CA VAL A 249 9.70 9.19 8.50
C VAL A 249 8.87 7.92 8.39
N LEU A 250 8.85 7.31 7.21
CA LEU A 250 8.27 5.97 6.99
C LEU A 250 9.30 5.06 6.34
N THR A 251 9.56 3.90 6.95
CA THR A 251 10.42 2.87 6.36
C THR A 251 9.61 1.75 5.75
N ASP A 252 10.07 1.25 4.61
CA ASP A 252 9.50 0.13 3.86
C ASP A 252 10.55 -0.98 3.75
N HIS A 253 10.46 -1.98 4.64
CA HIS A 253 11.46 -3.04 4.77
C HIS A 253 11.20 -4.20 3.79
N HIS A 254 12.12 -4.35 2.84
CA HIS A 254 12.08 -5.31 1.74
C HIS A 254 13.30 -6.23 1.69
N GLU A 255 13.22 -7.21 0.79
CA GLU A 255 14.34 -7.99 0.32
C GLU A 255 14.45 -8.03 -1.22
N MET A 256 15.68 -8.20 -1.69
CA MET A 256 16.03 -8.30 -3.10
C MET A 256 16.82 -9.58 -3.41
N GLY A 257 17.31 -9.71 -4.64
CA GLY A 257 18.07 -10.88 -5.09
C GLY A 257 19.21 -11.29 -4.14
N SER A 258 19.35 -12.60 -3.90
CA SER A 258 20.28 -13.15 -2.90
C SER A 258 21.77 -12.80 -3.13
N ASN A 259 22.17 -12.47 -4.36
CA ASN A 259 23.56 -12.11 -4.68
C ASN A 259 23.85 -10.60 -4.52
N ASN A 260 22.84 -9.79 -4.20
CA ASN A 260 23.02 -8.39 -3.84
C ASN A 260 23.55 -8.26 -2.41
N THR A 261 23.69 -7.02 -1.92
CA THR A 261 24.09 -6.73 -0.54
C THR A 261 22.92 -6.08 0.23
N PHE A 262 23.07 -4.90 0.81
CA PHE A 262 21.98 -4.15 1.43
C PHE A 262 21.83 -2.80 0.72
N PHE A 263 20.61 -2.41 0.35
CA PHE A 263 20.34 -1.09 -0.19
C PHE A 263 19.48 -0.27 0.75
N PHE A 264 19.77 1.02 0.82
CA PHE A 264 18.91 2.00 1.47
C PHE A 264 18.86 3.30 0.64
N GLN A 265 17.71 3.98 0.70
CA GLN A 265 17.53 5.29 0.06
C GLN A 265 18.54 6.33 0.61
N PRO A 266 18.99 7.31 -0.20
CA PRO A 266 18.38 7.79 -1.44
C PRO A 266 18.43 6.84 -2.64
N GLY A 267 17.44 6.95 -3.53
CA GLY A 267 17.43 6.27 -4.83
C GLY A 267 18.31 6.97 -5.87
N VAL A 268 18.23 6.55 -7.13
CA VAL A 268 18.92 7.19 -8.26
C VAL A 268 18.50 8.67 -8.34
N PRO A 269 19.41 9.63 -8.11
CA PRO A 269 19.02 11.04 -7.92
C PRO A 269 18.24 11.65 -9.09
N GLN A 270 18.60 11.28 -10.34
CA GLN A 270 17.97 11.78 -11.56
C GLN A 270 16.56 11.23 -11.80
N ARG A 271 16.11 10.28 -10.97
CA ARG A 271 14.80 9.61 -11.07
C ARG A 271 13.91 9.93 -9.87
N THR A 272 14.11 11.10 -9.28
CA THR A 272 13.22 11.66 -8.25
C THR A 272 12.05 12.34 -8.94
N ASN A 273 10.84 12.15 -8.42
CA ASN A 273 9.67 12.87 -8.95
C ASN A 273 9.86 14.40 -8.78
N PRO A 274 9.58 15.23 -9.81
CA PRO A 274 9.73 16.68 -9.72
C PRO A 274 8.85 17.37 -8.66
N LEU A 275 7.80 16.70 -8.18
CA LEU A 275 6.95 17.19 -7.10
C LEU A 275 7.55 16.95 -5.71
N THR A 276 8.64 16.18 -5.60
CA THR A 276 9.39 15.99 -4.36
C THR A 276 10.37 17.16 -4.17
N PRO A 277 10.28 17.93 -3.08
CA PRO A 277 11.20 19.03 -2.83
C PRO A 277 12.66 18.55 -2.67
N PRO A 278 13.66 19.31 -3.14
CA PRO A 278 15.07 18.95 -2.94
C PRO A 278 15.47 18.76 -1.47
N GLU A 279 14.84 19.47 -0.54
CA GLU A 279 15.08 19.32 0.90
C GLU A 279 14.73 17.91 1.41
N ASN A 280 13.70 17.25 0.83
CA ASN A 280 13.38 15.86 1.14
C ASN A 280 14.60 14.96 0.91
N GLN A 281 15.18 15.03 -0.29
CA GLN A 281 16.34 14.21 -0.68
C GLN A 281 17.59 14.53 0.16
N ALA A 282 17.75 15.79 0.59
CA ALA A 282 18.81 16.16 1.53
C ALA A 282 18.61 15.51 2.91
N LEU A 283 17.37 15.45 3.42
CA LEU A 283 17.03 14.74 4.65
C LEU A 283 17.23 13.23 4.50
N THR A 284 16.77 12.65 3.39
CA THR A 284 16.99 11.23 3.04
C THR A 284 18.47 10.87 3.06
N ALA A 285 19.33 11.70 2.46
CA ALA A 285 20.78 11.48 2.46
C ALA A 285 21.39 11.56 3.87
N ARG A 286 20.92 12.51 4.71
CA ARG A 286 21.35 12.62 6.11
C ARG A 286 20.91 11.42 6.95
N ILE A 287 19.68 10.92 6.77
CA ILE A 287 19.21 9.69 7.41
C ILE A 287 20.08 8.51 6.94
N GLY A 288 20.38 8.44 5.64
CA GLY A 288 21.26 7.43 5.05
C GLY A 288 22.64 7.31 5.70
N SER A 289 23.23 8.40 6.22
CA SER A 289 24.52 8.31 6.92
C SER A 289 24.45 7.54 8.24
N TYR A 290 23.30 7.55 8.93
CA TYR A 290 23.09 6.72 10.12
C TYR A 290 22.98 5.24 9.77
N HIS A 291 22.35 4.92 8.64
CA HIS A 291 22.27 3.53 8.14
C HIS A 291 23.65 3.01 7.74
N ALA A 292 24.45 3.84 7.06
CA ALA A 292 25.83 3.54 6.73
C ALA A 292 26.65 3.21 7.99
N GLU A 293 26.61 4.08 9.01
CA GLU A 293 27.32 3.86 10.28
C GLU A 293 26.89 2.56 10.99
N ALA A 294 25.59 2.28 11.04
CA ALA A 294 25.06 1.08 11.67
C ALA A 294 25.46 -0.20 10.93
N LEU A 295 25.47 -0.19 9.59
CA LEU A 295 25.88 -1.34 8.78
C LEU A 295 27.40 -1.54 8.78
N ASP A 296 28.18 -0.44 8.78
CA ASP A 296 29.64 -0.46 8.97
C ASP A 296 30.01 -1.13 10.30
N ALA A 297 29.31 -0.77 11.38
CA ALA A 297 29.55 -1.30 12.72
C ALA A 297 29.35 -2.83 12.82
N ILE A 298 28.49 -3.42 11.98
CA ILE A 298 28.25 -4.87 11.95
C ILE A 298 28.93 -5.60 10.78
N GLY A 299 29.69 -4.86 9.96
CA GLY A 299 30.44 -5.37 8.82
C GLY A 299 29.56 -5.80 7.63
N SER A 300 28.36 -5.24 7.50
CA SER A 300 27.44 -5.56 6.41
C SER A 300 27.69 -4.66 5.20
N LEU A 301 27.90 -5.26 4.03
CA LEU A 301 28.08 -4.50 2.79
C LEU A 301 26.76 -3.83 2.39
N TYR A 302 26.84 -2.60 1.87
CA TYR A 302 25.68 -1.86 1.40
C TYR A 302 25.99 -0.97 0.20
N TYR A 303 24.95 -0.40 -0.39
CA TYR A 303 25.02 0.63 -1.42
C TYR A 303 23.77 1.53 -1.37
N THR A 304 23.84 2.69 -2.02
CA THR A 304 22.76 3.70 -2.09
C THR A 304 22.93 4.51 -3.38
N GLN A 305 21.91 5.28 -3.78
CA GLN A 305 21.88 6.10 -4.99
C GLN A 305 21.95 5.32 -6.32
N GLU A 306 21.70 4.01 -6.26
CA GLU A 306 21.76 3.11 -7.40
C GLU A 306 20.47 2.27 -7.52
N THR A 307 20.18 1.81 -8.74
CA THR A 307 19.09 0.86 -9.07
C THR A 307 17.66 1.40 -8.90
N TYR A 308 17.24 1.66 -7.66
CA TYR A 308 15.87 2.01 -7.29
C TYR A 308 15.61 3.51 -7.44
N ASP A 309 14.35 3.90 -7.69
CA ASP A 309 13.95 5.29 -7.92
C ASP A 309 12.80 5.79 -7.03
N ASP A 310 12.72 7.12 -6.95
CA ASP A 310 11.75 7.88 -6.16
C ASP A 310 10.71 8.56 -7.07
N PHE A 311 10.41 7.95 -8.22
CA PHE A 311 9.59 8.57 -9.25
C PHE A 311 8.08 8.35 -9.03
N TYR A 312 7.66 7.11 -8.77
CA TYR A 312 6.26 6.75 -8.60
C TYR A 312 5.83 6.81 -7.14
N TYR A 313 4.80 7.61 -6.81
CA TYR A 313 4.26 7.76 -5.45
C TYR A 313 3.39 6.61 -4.95
N GLY A 314 3.23 5.52 -5.70
CA GLY A 314 2.46 4.34 -5.25
C GLY A 314 3.27 3.31 -4.46
N LYS A 315 4.42 3.69 -3.90
CA LYS A 315 5.30 2.84 -3.07
C LYS A 315 5.39 3.40 -1.64
N GLY A 316 5.71 2.56 -0.66
CA GLY A 316 5.91 3.00 0.72
C GLY A 316 7.10 3.96 0.86
N SER A 317 8.10 3.81 0.00
CA SER A 317 9.31 4.63 0.00
C SER A 317 9.17 5.99 -0.67
N THR A 318 8.00 6.34 -1.21
CA THR A 318 7.77 7.61 -1.93
C THR A 318 6.44 8.27 -1.59
N TYR A 319 5.40 7.51 -1.24
CA TYR A 319 4.12 8.07 -0.78
C TYR A 319 4.26 9.08 0.40
N PRO A 320 5.20 8.90 1.36
CA PRO A 320 5.47 9.91 2.38
C PRO A 320 6.01 11.22 1.81
N ASP A 321 6.83 11.18 0.76
CA ASP A 321 7.51 12.36 0.20
C ASP A 321 6.52 13.38 -0.38
N ILE A 322 5.42 12.90 -0.95
CA ILE A 322 4.32 13.76 -1.46
C ILE A 322 3.34 14.19 -0.35
N ASN A 323 3.53 13.72 0.88
CA ASN A 323 2.71 14.02 2.05
C ASN A 323 3.52 14.71 3.18
N GLY A 324 4.67 15.31 2.85
CA GLY A 324 5.49 16.08 3.80
C GLY A 324 6.26 15.22 4.82
N GLY A 325 6.44 13.93 4.54
CA GLY A 325 7.35 13.04 5.27
C GLY A 325 8.54 12.63 4.41
N VAL A 326 9.36 11.73 4.94
CA VAL A 326 10.48 11.09 4.24
C VAL A 326 10.24 9.59 4.17
N GLY A 327 10.15 9.04 2.95
CA GLY A 327 10.15 7.60 2.72
C GLY A 327 11.57 7.04 2.74
N ILE A 328 11.74 5.81 3.25
CA ILE A 328 12.99 5.05 3.22
C ILE A 328 12.73 3.61 2.76
N LEU A 329 13.20 3.25 1.57
CA LEU A 329 13.27 1.87 1.09
C LEU A 329 14.50 1.17 1.69
N PHE A 330 14.30 -0.02 2.24
CA PHE A 330 15.39 -0.94 2.57
C PHE A 330 15.27 -2.21 1.76
N GLU A 331 16.33 -2.61 1.06
CA GLU A 331 16.36 -3.83 0.27
C GLU A 331 17.50 -4.73 0.78
N GLN A 332 17.15 -5.79 1.49
CA GLN A 332 18.09 -6.77 2.04
C GLN A 332 18.31 -7.92 1.05
N ALA A 333 19.56 -8.37 0.83
CA ALA A 333 19.80 -9.63 0.11
C ALA A 333 19.00 -10.78 0.72
N SER A 334 18.15 -11.42 -0.08
CA SER A 334 17.22 -12.43 0.43
C SER A 334 17.91 -13.75 0.71
N SER A 335 17.85 -14.23 1.95
CA SER A 335 18.14 -15.65 2.23
C SER A 335 17.02 -16.56 1.70
N ARG A 336 15.81 -16.02 1.55
CA ARG A 336 14.53 -16.73 1.40
C ARG A 336 14.31 -17.76 2.51
N GLY A 337 15.08 -18.84 2.50
CA GLY A 337 15.12 -19.86 3.54
C GLY A 337 15.99 -19.48 4.74
N HIS A 338 16.36 -20.51 5.50
CA HIS A 338 17.20 -20.43 6.69
C HIS A 338 18.68 -20.24 6.35
N LEU A 339 19.12 -20.75 5.19
CA LEU A 339 20.47 -20.65 4.68
C LEU A 339 20.46 -20.65 3.15
N ARG A 340 21.28 -19.81 2.52
CA ARG A 340 21.41 -19.73 1.07
C ARG A 340 22.86 -19.55 0.67
N GLN A 341 23.32 -20.36 -0.28
CA GLN A 341 24.60 -20.16 -0.95
C GLN A 341 24.47 -18.98 -1.92
N THR A 342 25.39 -18.04 -1.83
CA THR A 342 25.53 -16.89 -2.72
C THR A 342 26.94 -16.87 -3.30
N GLU A 343 27.19 -15.98 -4.24
CA GLU A 343 28.54 -15.71 -4.77
C GLU A 343 29.51 -15.21 -3.69
N ARG A 344 28.99 -14.64 -2.60
CA ARG A 344 29.76 -14.08 -1.47
C ARG A 344 29.86 -15.05 -0.28
N GLY A 345 29.39 -16.28 -0.44
CA GLY A 345 29.36 -17.30 0.62
C GLY A 345 27.96 -17.57 1.15
N LEU A 346 27.88 -18.17 2.33
CA LEU A 346 26.62 -18.53 2.96
C LEU A 346 25.93 -17.31 3.56
N LEU A 347 24.71 -17.04 3.11
CA LEU A 347 23.79 -16.04 3.63
C LEU A 347 22.79 -16.73 4.57
N SER A 348 22.84 -16.40 5.85
CA SER A 348 21.96 -17.00 6.87
C SER A 348 20.74 -16.11 7.12
N PHE A 349 19.63 -16.71 7.55
CA PHE A 349 18.45 -15.96 7.93
C PHE A 349 18.67 -15.03 9.15
N PRO A 350 19.38 -15.43 10.23
CA PRO A 350 19.76 -14.49 11.28
C PRO A 350 20.55 -13.27 10.77
N PHE A 351 21.42 -13.44 9.77
CA PHE A 351 22.16 -12.31 9.19
C PHE A 351 21.23 -11.30 8.51
N THR A 352 20.27 -11.77 7.71
CA THR A 352 19.33 -10.87 7.02
C THR A 352 18.43 -10.13 8.01
N ILE A 353 18.00 -10.80 9.08
CA ILE A 353 17.26 -10.17 10.19
C ILE A 353 18.12 -9.11 10.89
N ARG A 354 19.40 -9.40 11.17
CA ARG A 354 20.28 -8.47 11.90
C ARG A 354 20.47 -7.15 11.16
N ASN A 355 20.58 -7.16 9.84
CA ASN A 355 20.70 -5.94 9.06
C ASN A 355 19.41 -5.10 9.14
N GLN A 356 18.23 -5.74 9.05
CA GLN A 356 16.95 -5.04 9.22
C GLN A 356 16.81 -4.43 10.63
N VAL A 357 17.28 -5.13 11.68
CA VAL A 357 17.32 -4.59 13.05
C VAL A 357 18.25 -3.39 13.14
N ALA A 358 19.45 -3.47 12.57
CA ALA A 358 20.42 -2.36 12.59
C ALA A 358 19.90 -1.11 11.86
N THR A 359 19.25 -1.27 10.71
CA THR A 359 18.65 -0.14 9.99
C THR A 359 17.43 0.42 10.69
N SER A 360 16.59 -0.43 11.31
CA SER A 360 15.47 0.01 12.14
C SER A 360 15.93 0.88 13.33
N LEU A 361 16.99 0.46 14.03
CA LEU A 361 17.57 1.23 15.14
C LEU A 361 18.19 2.55 14.67
N SER A 362 18.93 2.54 13.57
CA SER A 362 19.52 3.77 13.02
C SER A 362 18.48 4.75 12.47
N THR A 363 17.34 4.28 11.94
CA THR A 363 16.20 5.16 11.61
C THR A 363 15.72 5.89 12.86
N LEU A 364 15.53 5.17 13.97
CA LEU A 364 15.06 5.77 15.22
C LEU A 364 16.07 6.77 15.79
N GLN A 365 17.36 6.46 15.72
CA GLN A 365 18.42 7.37 16.11
C GLN A 365 18.43 8.64 15.24
N ALA A 366 18.41 8.48 13.91
CA ALA A 366 18.38 9.58 12.97
C ALA A 366 17.15 10.48 13.20
N ALA A 367 15.96 9.89 13.32
CA ALA A 367 14.73 10.63 13.53
C ALA A 367 14.75 11.45 14.83
N ARG A 368 15.28 10.88 15.91
CA ARG A 368 15.42 11.57 17.19
C ARG A 368 16.41 12.73 17.11
N GLU A 369 17.61 12.48 16.60
CA GLU A 369 18.66 13.50 16.50
C GLU A 369 18.31 14.62 15.50
N MET A 370 17.54 14.28 14.46
CA MET A 370 17.06 15.21 13.43
C MET A 370 15.62 15.71 13.69
N ARG A 371 15.06 15.47 14.89
CA ARG A 371 13.65 15.72 15.21
C ARG A 371 13.17 17.11 14.80
N LEU A 372 13.89 18.16 15.17
CA LEU A 372 13.49 19.53 14.84
C LEU A 372 13.55 19.81 13.34
N ASP A 373 14.52 19.25 12.62
CA ASP A 373 14.62 19.43 11.17
C ASP A 373 13.45 18.74 10.45
N LEU A 374 13.10 17.53 10.88
CA LEU A 374 11.99 16.75 10.33
C LEU A 374 10.62 17.39 10.58
N LEU A 375 10.38 17.91 11.79
CA LEU A 375 9.15 18.63 12.13
C LEU A 375 9.03 19.94 11.34
N ARG A 376 10.13 20.71 11.23
CA ARG A 376 10.17 21.96 10.44
C ARG A 376 9.97 21.70 8.95
N TYR A 377 10.58 20.64 8.42
CA TYR A 377 10.40 20.24 7.03
C TYR A 377 8.93 19.93 6.73
N GLN A 378 8.27 19.16 7.59
CA GLN A 378 6.85 18.84 7.40
C GLN A 378 5.98 20.12 7.40
N ALA A 379 6.17 21.03 8.37
CA ALA A 379 5.47 22.31 8.39
C ALA A 379 5.77 23.18 7.16
N GLY A 380 7.04 23.23 6.75
CA GLY A 380 7.47 23.95 5.54
C GLY A 380 6.83 23.41 4.27
N PHE A 381 6.76 22.08 4.14
CA PHE A 381 6.18 21.40 2.99
C PHE A 381 4.74 21.83 2.72
N PHE A 382 3.88 21.83 3.75
CA PHE A 382 2.46 22.17 3.57
C PHE A 382 2.24 23.68 3.34
N ARG A 383 3.05 24.52 3.98
CA ARG A 383 3.03 25.97 3.72
C ARG A 383 3.43 26.30 2.28
N GLU A 384 4.50 25.68 1.78
CA GLU A 384 4.93 25.84 0.39
C GLU A 384 3.89 25.31 -0.59
N ALA A 385 3.33 24.12 -0.33
CA ALA A 385 2.26 23.55 -1.16
C ALA A 385 1.04 24.49 -1.23
N ALA A 386 0.66 25.13 -0.13
CA ALA A 386 -0.43 26.11 -0.11
C ALA A 386 -0.11 27.36 -0.94
N GLU A 387 1.11 27.88 -0.87
CA GLU A 387 1.55 29.01 -1.71
C GLU A 387 1.64 28.62 -3.19
N GLU A 388 2.10 27.41 -3.51
CA GLU A 388 2.07 26.87 -4.87
C GLU A 388 0.63 26.78 -5.40
N ALA A 389 -0.31 26.28 -4.61
CA ALA A 389 -1.73 26.19 -4.99
C ALA A 389 -2.34 27.57 -5.29
N LYS A 390 -2.05 28.58 -4.45
CA LYS A 390 -2.48 29.97 -4.66
C LYS A 390 -1.91 30.56 -5.95
N ASN A 391 -0.67 30.21 -6.30
CA ASN A 391 0.03 30.75 -7.46
C ASN A 391 -0.14 29.94 -8.75
N ASP A 392 -0.67 28.71 -8.68
CA ASP A 392 -0.94 27.90 -9.87
C ASP A 392 -1.96 28.62 -10.77
N PRO A 393 -1.71 28.77 -12.08
CA PRO A 393 -2.68 29.35 -13.01
C PRO A 393 -3.99 28.54 -13.10
N ARG A 394 -3.92 27.24 -12.81
CA ARG A 394 -5.07 26.35 -12.65
C ARG A 394 -5.54 26.39 -11.21
N LYS A 395 -6.85 26.30 -11.02
CA LYS A 395 -7.51 26.44 -9.72
C LYS A 395 -8.30 25.21 -9.29
N ALA A 396 -8.68 24.35 -10.22
CA ALA A 396 -9.33 23.10 -9.93
C ALA A 396 -9.17 22.09 -11.09
N TRP A 397 -9.41 20.82 -10.80
CA TRP A 397 -9.75 19.81 -11.81
C TRP A 397 -11.27 19.65 -11.86
N VAL A 398 -11.84 19.53 -13.06
CA VAL A 398 -13.20 19.03 -13.27
C VAL A 398 -13.13 17.69 -13.97
N PHE A 399 -13.98 16.74 -13.59
CA PHE A 399 -14.06 15.43 -14.25
C PHE A 399 -15.48 14.88 -14.27
N SER A 400 -15.76 14.01 -15.25
CA SER A 400 -17.06 13.38 -15.43
C SER A 400 -16.94 12.01 -16.10
N GLU A 401 -17.96 11.18 -15.86
CA GLU A 401 -18.21 9.96 -16.61
C GLU A 401 -19.74 9.74 -16.66
N PRO A 402 -20.41 10.25 -17.71
CA PRO A 402 -21.87 10.25 -17.76
C PRO A 402 -22.48 8.87 -18.04
N ARG A 403 -21.69 7.89 -18.52
CA ARG A 403 -22.21 6.57 -18.90
C ARG A 403 -21.99 5.50 -17.84
N ASP A 404 -21.16 5.77 -16.85
CA ASP A 404 -20.77 4.81 -15.81
C ASP A 404 -20.66 5.52 -14.44
N PRO A 405 -21.82 5.78 -13.78
CA PRO A 405 -21.84 6.46 -12.50
C PRO A 405 -21.15 5.65 -11.39
N TYR A 406 -21.04 4.32 -11.54
CA TYR A 406 -20.34 3.47 -10.58
C TYR A 406 -18.83 3.69 -10.66
N ARG A 407 -18.24 3.70 -11.86
CA ARG A 407 -16.81 3.98 -12.06
C ARG A 407 -16.44 5.38 -11.61
N LEU A 408 -17.28 6.38 -11.93
CA LEU A 408 -17.12 7.74 -11.43
C LEU A 408 -17.09 7.76 -9.90
N ALA A 409 -18.02 7.04 -9.27
CA ALA A 409 -18.09 6.93 -7.83
C ALA A 409 -16.86 6.24 -7.21
N ARG A 410 -16.34 5.18 -7.83
CA ARG A 410 -15.10 4.53 -7.38
C ARG A 410 -13.89 5.46 -7.45
N PHE A 411 -13.85 6.38 -8.43
CA PHE A 411 -12.79 7.37 -8.52
C PHE A 411 -12.88 8.43 -7.41
N VAL A 412 -14.08 8.94 -7.14
CA VAL A 412 -14.31 9.86 -6.00
C VAL A 412 -13.91 9.20 -4.68
N GLU A 413 -14.31 7.95 -4.45
CA GLU A 413 -13.91 7.19 -3.24
C GLU A 413 -12.39 7.04 -3.15
N LEU A 414 -11.70 6.81 -4.27
CA LEU A 414 -10.24 6.77 -4.30
C LEU A 414 -9.64 8.10 -3.84
N LEU A 415 -10.13 9.24 -4.35
CA LEU A 415 -9.66 10.56 -3.93
C LEU A 415 -9.92 10.81 -2.43
N GLU A 416 -11.10 10.48 -1.93
CA GLU A 416 -11.47 10.63 -0.52
C GLU A 416 -10.57 9.79 0.41
N ARG A 417 -10.17 8.58 0.00
CA ARG A 417 -9.21 7.75 0.76
C ARG A 417 -7.87 8.46 0.98
N HIS A 418 -7.47 9.32 0.03
CA HIS A 418 -6.26 10.14 0.10
C HIS A 418 -6.46 11.48 0.82
N GLN A 419 -7.63 11.70 1.45
CA GLN A 419 -8.01 12.97 2.07
C GLN A 419 -8.07 14.13 1.06
N ILE A 420 -8.40 13.85 -0.21
CA ILE A 420 -8.66 14.86 -1.21
C ILE A 420 -10.14 15.23 -1.15
N GLU A 421 -10.42 16.51 -0.96
CA GLU A 421 -11.77 17.06 -1.01
C GLU A 421 -12.28 17.11 -2.45
N VAL A 422 -13.46 16.53 -2.65
CA VAL A 422 -14.14 16.45 -3.94
C VAL A 422 -15.55 16.97 -3.76
N PHE A 423 -16.02 17.80 -4.70
CA PHE A 423 -17.35 18.38 -4.64
C PHE A 423 -18.13 18.04 -5.90
N ARG A 424 -19.44 17.85 -5.78
CA ARG A 424 -20.32 17.83 -6.96
C ARG A 424 -20.23 19.18 -7.66
N LEU A 425 -20.27 19.16 -8.99
CA LEU A 425 -20.25 20.39 -9.76
C LEU A 425 -21.61 21.10 -9.67
N ALA A 426 -21.65 22.33 -9.14
CA ALA A 426 -22.91 23.06 -8.93
C ALA A 426 -23.51 23.69 -10.20
N GLY A 427 -22.69 23.88 -11.24
CA GLY A 427 -23.11 24.50 -12.50
C GLY A 427 -22.30 24.00 -13.69
N LYS A 428 -22.89 24.02 -14.89
CA LYS A 428 -22.21 23.57 -16.10
C LYS A 428 -20.92 24.36 -16.35
N VAL A 429 -19.86 23.66 -16.72
CA VAL A 429 -18.58 24.25 -17.17
C VAL A 429 -18.23 23.73 -18.55
N GLU A 430 -17.64 24.58 -19.39
CA GLU A 430 -17.07 24.17 -20.69
C GLU A 430 -15.58 24.49 -20.72
N VAL A 431 -14.78 23.51 -21.12
CA VAL A 431 -13.32 23.63 -21.26
C VAL A 431 -12.91 22.99 -22.57
N ASP A 432 -12.25 23.73 -23.45
CA ASP A 432 -11.73 23.24 -24.75
C ASP A 432 -12.75 22.46 -25.60
N GLY A 433 -14.02 22.89 -25.57
CA GLY A 433 -15.11 22.25 -26.31
C GLY A 433 -15.71 21.00 -25.63
N VAL A 434 -15.20 20.60 -24.46
CA VAL A 434 -15.77 19.56 -23.61
C VAL A 434 -16.72 20.19 -22.60
N SER A 435 -17.96 19.69 -22.54
CA SER A 435 -19.01 20.16 -21.63
C SER A 435 -19.11 19.24 -20.41
N PHE A 436 -18.94 19.83 -19.22
CA PHE A 436 -19.16 19.19 -17.93
C PHE A 436 -20.48 19.67 -17.33
N PRO A 437 -21.59 18.91 -17.45
CA PRO A 437 -22.85 19.27 -16.82
C PRO A 437 -22.76 19.14 -15.29
N ALA A 438 -23.59 19.89 -14.56
CA ALA A 438 -23.65 19.78 -13.09
C ALA A 438 -23.96 18.35 -12.62
N GLU A 439 -24.89 17.69 -13.30
CA GLU A 439 -25.20 16.28 -13.08
C GLU A 439 -24.08 15.39 -13.64
N GLY A 440 -23.54 14.48 -12.81
CA GLY A 440 -22.52 13.52 -13.25
C GLY A 440 -21.12 14.09 -13.42
N SER A 441 -20.85 15.31 -12.92
CA SER A 441 -19.50 15.88 -12.86
C SER A 441 -19.12 16.29 -11.44
N TYR A 442 -17.80 16.28 -11.19
CA TYR A 442 -17.20 16.64 -9.92
C TYR A 442 -16.06 17.64 -10.13
N VAL A 443 -15.74 18.40 -9.09
CA VAL A 443 -14.66 19.38 -9.06
C VAL A 443 -13.76 19.15 -7.85
N VAL A 444 -12.44 19.28 -8.06
CA VAL A 444 -11.39 19.15 -7.05
C VAL A 444 -10.62 20.46 -7.00
N PRO A 445 -10.84 21.32 -5.98
CA PRO A 445 -10.11 22.57 -5.85
C PRO A 445 -8.63 22.33 -5.50
N PHE A 446 -7.75 23.23 -5.93
CA PHE A 446 -6.31 23.09 -5.66
C PHE A 446 -5.91 23.56 -4.26
N GLU A 447 -6.64 24.53 -3.70
CA GLU A 447 -6.35 25.13 -2.39
C GLU A 447 -6.83 24.22 -1.24
N GLN A 448 -6.13 23.11 -1.05
CA GLN A 448 -6.33 22.14 0.04
C GLN A 448 -4.99 21.45 0.39
N GLU A 449 -4.92 20.77 1.54
CA GLU A 449 -3.68 20.13 2.05
C GLU A 449 -3.00 19.22 1.02
N GLN A 450 -3.79 18.50 0.21
CA GLN A 450 -3.33 17.47 -0.71
C GLN A 450 -2.90 18.01 -2.08
N TYR A 451 -2.67 19.32 -2.24
CA TYR A 451 -2.37 19.97 -3.53
C TYR A 451 -1.35 19.21 -4.39
N ARG A 452 -0.17 18.87 -3.85
CA ARG A 452 0.88 18.17 -4.63
C ARG A 452 0.47 16.74 -5.02
N LEU A 453 -0.30 16.05 -4.17
CA LEU A 453 -0.86 14.73 -4.49
C LEU A 453 -1.94 14.82 -5.58
N ILE A 454 -2.79 15.84 -5.53
CA ILE A 454 -3.79 16.13 -6.59
C ILE A 454 -3.08 16.31 -7.93
N ARG A 455 -1.98 17.08 -7.96
CA ARG A 455 -1.15 17.21 -9.16
C ARG A 455 -0.62 15.85 -9.63
N ALA A 456 -0.03 15.07 -8.74
CA ALA A 456 0.48 13.73 -9.06
C ALA A 456 -0.60 12.77 -9.62
N ILE A 457 -1.86 12.89 -9.19
CA ILE A 457 -2.96 12.03 -9.64
C ILE A 457 -3.47 12.43 -11.03
N PHE A 458 -3.59 13.73 -11.30
CA PHE A 458 -4.26 14.25 -12.50
C PHE A 458 -3.32 14.65 -13.63
N GLU A 459 -2.09 15.05 -13.34
CA GLU A 459 -1.19 15.56 -14.38
C GLU A 459 -0.70 14.45 -15.33
N THR A 460 -0.65 14.77 -16.62
CA THR A 460 -0.02 13.93 -17.65
C THR A 460 1.42 14.40 -17.84
N GLY A 461 2.33 13.96 -16.98
CA GLY A 461 3.77 14.23 -17.17
C GLY A 461 4.24 13.65 -18.51
N ARG A 462 4.90 14.47 -19.34
CA ARG A 462 5.44 14.06 -20.66
C ARG A 462 6.93 14.33 -20.82
N GLU A 463 7.52 15.09 -19.91
CA GLU A 463 8.92 15.47 -19.92
C GLU A 463 9.59 14.94 -18.65
N PHE A 464 10.73 14.28 -18.83
CA PHE A 464 11.46 13.62 -17.76
C PHE A 464 12.95 13.92 -17.92
N GLN A 465 13.66 14.03 -16.79
CA GLN A 465 15.10 14.28 -16.78
C GLN A 465 15.91 13.07 -17.28
N ASP A 466 15.46 11.86 -16.94
CA ASP A 466 15.96 10.57 -17.42
C ASP A 466 14.81 9.82 -18.10
N SER A 467 15.10 9.04 -19.15
CA SER A 467 14.13 8.18 -19.84
C SER A 467 14.07 6.77 -19.26
N LEU A 468 14.97 6.43 -18.33
CA LEU A 468 14.98 5.17 -17.62
C LEU A 468 14.19 5.29 -16.31
N PHE A 469 13.28 4.34 -16.11
CA PHE A 469 12.53 4.15 -14.89
C PHE A 469 12.82 2.75 -14.34
N TYR A 470 12.81 2.61 -13.02
CA TYR A 470 12.97 1.31 -12.38
C TYR A 470 11.77 0.40 -12.66
N ASP A 471 10.54 0.94 -12.57
CA ASP A 471 9.31 0.16 -12.75
C ASP A 471 8.17 0.97 -13.39
N VAL A 472 7.51 1.85 -12.63
CA VAL A 472 6.30 2.55 -13.09
C VAL A 472 6.64 3.93 -13.68
N SER A 473 6.31 4.13 -14.95
CA SER A 473 6.59 5.37 -15.70
C SER A 473 5.37 6.26 -15.96
N SER A 474 4.15 5.81 -15.67
CA SER A 474 2.92 6.61 -15.80
C SER A 474 1.77 6.05 -14.97
N TRP A 475 0.92 6.93 -14.43
CA TRP A 475 -0.21 6.57 -13.55
C TRP A 475 -1.35 7.60 -13.51
N THR A 476 -1.51 8.47 -14.53
CA THR A 476 -2.59 9.47 -14.52
C THR A 476 -3.95 8.80 -14.30
N LEU A 477 -4.51 8.91 -13.09
CA LEU A 477 -5.61 8.05 -12.65
C LEU A 477 -6.93 8.35 -13.37
N PRO A 478 -7.29 9.61 -13.70
CA PRO A 478 -8.47 9.88 -14.52
C PRO A 478 -8.44 9.11 -15.86
N LEU A 479 -7.27 9.02 -16.51
CA LEU A 479 -7.11 8.24 -17.74
C LEU A 479 -7.22 6.74 -17.48
N ALA A 480 -6.64 6.24 -16.39
CA ALA A 480 -6.77 4.83 -15.99
C ALA A 480 -8.23 4.43 -15.69
N PHE A 481 -9.04 5.37 -15.19
CA PHE A 481 -10.48 5.21 -14.97
C PHE A 481 -11.32 5.54 -16.22
N GLY A 482 -10.70 5.91 -17.34
CA GLY A 482 -11.43 6.26 -18.58
C GLY A 482 -12.33 7.48 -18.44
N LEU A 483 -12.00 8.43 -17.55
CA LEU A 483 -12.80 9.62 -17.29
C LEU A 483 -12.47 10.76 -18.25
N GLN A 484 -13.45 11.62 -18.50
CA GLN A 484 -13.20 12.95 -19.04
C GLN A 484 -12.75 13.86 -17.91
N PHE A 485 -11.71 14.66 -18.12
CA PHE A 485 -11.23 15.62 -17.13
C PHE A 485 -10.53 16.80 -17.77
N ALA A 486 -10.55 17.96 -17.11
CA ALA A 486 -9.90 19.18 -17.56
C ALA A 486 -9.51 20.08 -16.38
N ALA A 487 -8.47 20.90 -16.56
CA ALA A 487 -8.10 21.92 -15.58
C ALA A 487 -8.98 23.16 -15.77
N LEU A 488 -9.39 23.77 -14.66
CA LEU A 488 -10.09 25.06 -14.64
C LEU A 488 -9.10 26.17 -14.28
N ASP A 489 -9.05 27.23 -15.07
CA ASP A 489 -8.27 28.43 -14.74
C ASP A 489 -9.05 29.38 -13.82
N LYS A 490 -8.44 30.52 -13.46
CA LYS A 490 -9.08 31.56 -12.63
C LYS A 490 -10.35 32.18 -13.25
N LYS A 491 -10.54 32.10 -14.57
CA LYS A 491 -11.74 32.63 -15.25
C LYS A 491 -12.87 31.60 -15.24
N GLN A 492 -12.53 30.31 -15.26
CA GLN A 492 -13.48 29.20 -15.27
C GLN A 492 -13.87 28.73 -13.87
N TYR A 493 -13.01 28.92 -12.87
CA TYR A 493 -13.25 28.48 -11.48
C TYR A 493 -13.76 29.60 -10.57
N SER A 494 -14.73 29.26 -9.71
CA SER A 494 -15.26 30.08 -8.62
C SER A 494 -15.75 29.15 -7.51
N SER A 495 -15.69 29.60 -6.25
CA SER A 495 -16.22 28.83 -5.10
C SER A 495 -17.71 28.49 -5.23
N THR A 496 -18.46 29.24 -6.05
CA THR A 496 -19.87 28.93 -6.39
C THR A 496 -20.06 27.65 -7.19
N LEU A 497 -18.99 27.06 -7.75
CA LEU A 497 -19.02 25.76 -8.43
C LEU A 497 -18.97 24.58 -7.46
N LEU A 498 -18.59 24.81 -6.20
CA LEU A 498 -18.51 23.77 -5.18
C LEU A 498 -19.93 23.48 -4.67
N GLY A 499 -20.50 22.35 -5.10
CA GLY A 499 -21.76 21.81 -4.61
C GLY A 499 -21.56 20.98 -3.34
N GLU A 500 -22.44 19.99 -3.14
CA GLU A 500 -22.33 19.06 -2.01
C GLU A 500 -21.00 18.28 -2.04
N PRO A 501 -20.33 18.09 -0.88
CA PRO A 501 -19.10 17.33 -0.80
C PRO A 501 -19.35 15.83 -1.03
N GLY A 502 -18.37 15.19 -1.65
CA GLY A 502 -18.21 13.75 -1.71
C GLY A 502 -19.21 12.98 -2.56
N LEU A 503 -19.23 11.68 -2.30
CA LEU A 503 -19.97 10.71 -3.08
C LEU A 503 -21.50 10.78 -2.87
N GLY A 504 -22.25 10.70 -3.98
CA GLY A 504 -23.51 9.97 -3.94
C GLY A 504 -23.65 9.15 -5.21
N LEU A 505 -23.57 7.82 -5.08
CA LEU A 505 -23.98 6.92 -6.15
C LEU A 505 -25.44 7.26 -6.49
N PRO A 506 -25.74 7.77 -7.69
CA PRO A 506 -27.14 7.94 -8.06
C PRO A 506 -27.81 6.56 -8.04
N ALA A 507 -29.04 6.51 -7.53
CA ALA A 507 -29.85 5.31 -7.65
C ALA A 507 -30.02 5.01 -9.14
N ALA A 508 -29.84 3.75 -9.54
CA ALA A 508 -30.19 3.36 -10.90
C ALA A 508 -31.67 3.62 -11.13
N ALA A 509 -31.99 4.28 -12.25
CA ALA A 509 -33.37 4.43 -12.68
C ALA A 509 -33.98 3.05 -12.87
N GLU A 510 -35.19 2.84 -12.32
CA GLU A 510 -35.86 1.57 -12.48
C GLU A 510 -36.22 1.35 -13.97
N PRO A 511 -35.84 0.20 -14.55
CA PRO A 511 -36.23 -0.11 -15.91
C PRO A 511 -37.75 -0.15 -16.03
N ALA A 512 -38.27 0.35 -17.15
CA ALA A 512 -39.71 0.21 -17.45
C ALA A 512 -40.08 -1.27 -17.67
N TYR A 513 -41.36 -1.60 -17.54
CA TYR A 513 -41.84 -2.95 -17.86
C TYR A 513 -41.80 -3.18 -19.38
N SER A 514 -41.31 -4.35 -19.79
CA SER A 514 -41.34 -4.82 -21.18
C SER A 514 -41.84 -6.25 -21.27
N GLU A 515 -42.62 -6.54 -22.32
CA GLU A 515 -43.05 -7.88 -22.71
C GLU A 515 -42.16 -8.52 -23.78
N TYR A 516 -41.18 -7.79 -24.31
CA TYR A 516 -40.36 -8.24 -25.43
C TYR A 516 -38.89 -8.46 -25.03
N ALA A 517 -38.16 -7.42 -24.60
CA ALA A 517 -36.76 -7.55 -24.20
C ALA A 517 -36.27 -6.40 -23.30
N TYR A 518 -35.13 -6.64 -22.65
CA TYR A 518 -34.33 -5.65 -21.94
C TYR A 518 -32.93 -5.56 -22.53
N LEU A 519 -32.36 -4.36 -22.54
CA LEU A 519 -31.03 -4.06 -23.05
C LEU A 519 -30.18 -3.34 -22.01
N PHE A 520 -28.90 -3.65 -21.94
CA PHE A 520 -27.93 -2.82 -21.24
C PHE A 520 -26.58 -2.79 -21.96
N ARG A 521 -25.84 -1.71 -21.74
CA ARG A 521 -24.54 -1.48 -22.37
C ARG A 521 -23.44 -2.30 -21.70
N TRP A 522 -22.35 -2.54 -22.43
CA TRP A 522 -21.21 -3.33 -21.93
C TRP A 522 -20.04 -2.47 -21.43
N ASP A 523 -20.04 -1.17 -21.73
CA ASP A 523 -19.00 -0.21 -21.33
C ASP A 523 -19.16 0.31 -19.90
N ASP A 524 -20.17 -0.20 -19.17
CA ASP A 524 -20.38 0.00 -17.74
C ASP A 524 -19.56 -1.01 -16.91
N TYR A 525 -18.86 -0.53 -15.88
CA TYR A 525 -17.98 -1.31 -15.04
C TYR A 525 -18.64 -2.56 -14.42
N LEU A 526 -19.93 -2.48 -14.06
CA LEU A 526 -20.66 -3.58 -13.44
C LEU A 526 -21.50 -4.40 -14.45
N ALA A 527 -21.42 -4.13 -15.74
CA ALA A 527 -22.09 -4.95 -16.76
C ALA A 527 -21.71 -6.45 -16.70
N PRO A 528 -20.45 -6.85 -16.46
CA PRO A 528 -20.10 -8.27 -16.29
C PRO A 528 -20.76 -8.90 -15.05
N ALA A 529 -20.85 -8.16 -13.94
CA ALA A 529 -21.51 -8.62 -12.72
C ALA A 529 -23.03 -8.77 -12.92
N ALA A 530 -23.66 -7.82 -13.61
CA ALA A 530 -25.07 -7.87 -13.97
C ALA A 530 -25.38 -9.08 -14.86
N LEU A 531 -24.58 -9.32 -15.90
CA LEU A 531 -24.71 -10.48 -16.77
C LEU A 531 -24.56 -11.80 -16.00
N TYR A 532 -23.55 -11.90 -15.13
CA TYR A 532 -23.34 -13.10 -14.32
C TYR A 532 -24.53 -13.36 -13.39
N ALA A 533 -25.07 -12.32 -12.73
CA ALA A 533 -26.25 -12.45 -11.86
C ALA A 533 -27.52 -12.90 -12.62
N LEU A 534 -27.69 -12.47 -13.87
CA LEU A 534 -28.74 -12.98 -14.77
C LEU A 534 -28.54 -14.48 -15.03
N GLN A 535 -27.34 -14.86 -15.46
CA GLN A 535 -27.02 -16.24 -15.84
C GLN A 535 -27.07 -17.19 -14.64
N GLN A 536 -26.63 -16.75 -13.45
CA GLN A 536 -26.73 -17.50 -12.20
C GLN A 536 -28.20 -17.75 -11.81
N ALA A 537 -29.11 -16.84 -12.16
CA ALA A 537 -30.55 -17.02 -12.01
C ALA A 537 -31.17 -17.91 -13.12
N GLY A 538 -30.36 -18.50 -14.00
CA GLY A 538 -30.81 -19.33 -15.12
C GLY A 538 -31.40 -18.55 -16.28
N LEU A 539 -31.24 -17.21 -16.31
CA LEU A 539 -31.76 -16.37 -17.37
C LEU A 539 -30.82 -16.37 -18.59
N ARG A 540 -31.43 -16.41 -19.77
CA ARG A 540 -30.72 -16.38 -21.04
C ARG A 540 -30.44 -14.94 -21.45
N ALA A 541 -29.21 -14.67 -21.87
CA ALA A 541 -28.79 -13.39 -22.40
C ALA A 541 -28.05 -13.57 -23.74
N ARG A 542 -28.06 -12.54 -24.56
CA ARG A 542 -27.37 -12.49 -25.86
C ARG A 542 -26.50 -11.25 -25.93
N VAL A 543 -25.42 -11.31 -26.71
CA VAL A 543 -24.50 -10.19 -26.95
C VAL A 543 -24.63 -9.68 -28.38
N ALA A 544 -24.71 -8.36 -28.56
CA ALA A 544 -24.69 -7.72 -29.86
C ALA A 544 -23.27 -7.75 -30.48
N THR A 545 -23.15 -8.20 -31.73
CA THR A 545 -21.89 -8.15 -32.48
C THR A 545 -21.78 -6.95 -33.41
N GLU A 546 -22.87 -6.22 -33.63
CA GLU A 546 -22.92 -4.98 -34.41
C GLU A 546 -23.67 -3.88 -33.64
N PRO A 547 -23.35 -2.60 -33.86
CA PRO A 547 -24.05 -1.48 -33.23
C PRO A 547 -25.46 -1.30 -33.78
N PHE A 548 -26.33 -0.70 -32.97
CA PHE A 548 -27.71 -0.36 -33.34
C PHE A 548 -28.24 0.82 -32.50
N ARG A 549 -29.34 1.42 -32.95
CA ARG A 549 -29.98 2.56 -32.27
C ARG A 549 -31.48 2.32 -32.10
N THR A 550 -32.02 2.52 -30.90
CA THR A 550 -33.45 2.33 -30.61
C THR A 550 -34.30 3.46 -31.18
N SER A 551 -35.63 3.27 -31.23
CA SER A 551 -36.61 4.30 -31.62
C SER A 551 -36.58 5.55 -30.75
N GLU A 552 -36.22 5.39 -29.48
CA GLU A 552 -36.07 6.46 -28.48
C GLU A 552 -34.71 7.18 -28.62
N GLY A 553 -33.90 6.78 -29.60
CA GLY A 553 -32.64 7.41 -29.92
C GLY A 553 -31.45 6.91 -29.10
N VAL A 554 -31.59 5.86 -28.29
CA VAL A 554 -30.51 5.28 -27.49
C VAL A 554 -29.62 4.40 -28.36
N SER A 555 -28.31 4.70 -28.39
CA SER A 555 -27.32 3.93 -29.15
C SER A 555 -26.67 2.86 -28.30
N PHE A 556 -26.50 1.67 -28.88
CA PHE A 556 -25.79 0.53 -28.30
C PHE A 556 -24.63 0.11 -29.21
N ASP A 557 -23.45 -0.02 -28.61
CA ASP A 557 -22.25 -0.50 -29.28
C ASP A 557 -22.16 -2.04 -29.25
N ARG A 558 -21.13 -2.57 -29.91
CA ARG A 558 -20.77 -4.00 -29.81
C ARG A 558 -20.57 -4.38 -28.34
N GLY A 559 -21.06 -5.56 -27.96
CA GLY A 559 -21.03 -6.04 -26.58
C GLY A 559 -22.32 -5.82 -25.80
N ALA A 560 -23.23 -4.96 -26.28
CA ALA A 560 -24.52 -4.74 -25.61
C ALA A 560 -25.27 -6.05 -25.33
N ILE A 561 -25.85 -6.15 -24.13
CA ILE A 561 -26.50 -7.35 -23.64
C ILE A 561 -28.00 -7.23 -23.83
N LEU A 562 -28.58 -8.25 -24.46
CA LEU A 562 -30.00 -8.43 -24.68
C LEU A 562 -30.54 -9.57 -23.81
N VAL A 563 -31.56 -9.28 -23.02
CA VAL A 563 -32.32 -10.27 -22.26
C VAL A 563 -33.72 -10.37 -22.87
N PRO A 564 -34.03 -11.41 -23.67
CA PRO A 564 -35.37 -11.59 -24.18
C PRO A 564 -36.34 -11.93 -23.04
N VAL A 565 -37.58 -11.46 -23.13
CA VAL A 565 -38.64 -11.78 -22.16
C VAL A 565 -39.23 -13.16 -22.42
N GLN A 566 -39.49 -13.46 -23.69
CA GLN A 566 -40.03 -14.74 -24.10
C GLN A 566 -38.95 -15.82 -24.12
N GLY A 567 -39.35 -17.05 -23.79
CA GLY A 567 -38.41 -18.16 -23.66
C GLY A 567 -37.44 -17.94 -22.51
N GLN A 568 -37.92 -17.49 -21.35
CA GLN A 568 -37.17 -17.51 -20.09
C GLN A 568 -37.80 -18.54 -19.14
N PRO A 569 -37.10 -19.03 -18.11
CA PRO A 569 -37.72 -19.85 -17.07
C PRO A 569 -38.70 -19.07 -16.19
N LEU A 570 -38.64 -17.74 -16.21
CA LEU A 570 -39.53 -16.84 -15.47
C LEU A 570 -40.64 -16.29 -16.38
N ASN A 571 -41.81 -16.04 -15.81
CA ASN A 571 -42.84 -15.25 -16.50
C ASN A 571 -42.43 -13.76 -16.60
N PRO A 572 -43.05 -12.96 -17.49
CA PRO A 572 -42.65 -11.57 -17.72
C PRO A 572 -42.60 -10.69 -16.46
N ALA A 573 -43.58 -10.82 -15.54
CA ALA A 573 -43.61 -10.04 -14.31
C ALA A 573 -42.48 -10.40 -13.34
N MET A 574 -42.16 -11.69 -13.21
CA MET A 574 -41.03 -12.15 -12.39
C MET A 574 -39.69 -11.78 -13.01
N LEU A 575 -39.55 -11.87 -14.34
CA LEU A 575 -38.36 -11.43 -15.04
C LEU A 575 -38.12 -9.93 -14.85
N HIS A 576 -39.17 -9.12 -15.00
CA HIS A 576 -39.09 -7.68 -14.78
C HIS A 576 -38.57 -7.35 -13.37
N ARG A 577 -39.14 -7.98 -12.32
CA ARG A 577 -38.65 -7.80 -10.94
C ARG A 577 -37.17 -8.16 -10.82
N ARG A 578 -36.74 -9.26 -11.46
CA ARG A 578 -35.33 -9.68 -11.45
C ARG A 578 -34.42 -8.68 -12.17
N ILE A 579 -34.88 -8.09 -13.27
CA ILE A 579 -34.16 -7.04 -14.00
C ILE A 579 -34.05 -5.76 -13.17
N VAL A 580 -35.11 -5.36 -12.44
CA VAL A 580 -35.07 -4.24 -11.50
C VAL A 580 -34.06 -4.50 -10.38
N GLU A 581 -34.06 -5.70 -9.78
CA GLU A 581 -33.07 -6.08 -8.76
C GLU A 581 -31.64 -5.98 -9.28
N ILE A 582 -31.38 -6.46 -10.50
CA ILE A 582 -30.05 -6.47 -11.10
C ILE A 582 -29.60 -5.06 -11.49
N SER A 583 -30.50 -4.24 -12.04
CA SER A 583 -30.22 -2.83 -12.33
C SER A 583 -29.85 -2.06 -11.05
N ARG A 584 -30.59 -2.27 -9.95
CA ARG A 584 -30.26 -1.68 -8.64
C ARG A 584 -28.93 -2.17 -8.09
N MET A 585 -28.68 -3.49 -8.14
CA MET A 585 -27.44 -4.10 -7.65
C MET A 585 -26.21 -3.60 -8.42
N ALA A 586 -26.33 -3.48 -9.75
CA ALA A 586 -25.22 -3.10 -10.62
C ALA A 586 -25.14 -1.59 -10.89
N HIS A 587 -26.02 -0.77 -10.31
CA HIS A 587 -26.15 0.66 -10.63
C HIS A 587 -26.26 0.96 -12.14
N LEU A 588 -26.82 0.02 -12.89
CA LEU A 588 -26.71 -0.02 -14.35
C LEU A 588 -28.06 0.30 -15.01
N ALA A 589 -28.03 1.20 -15.99
CA ALA A 589 -29.20 1.61 -16.74
C ALA A 589 -29.65 0.50 -17.70
N VAL A 590 -30.87 0.01 -17.50
CA VAL A 590 -31.49 -1.03 -18.34
C VAL A 590 -32.62 -0.41 -19.15
N VAL A 591 -32.58 -0.58 -20.47
CA VAL A 591 -33.59 -0.08 -21.41
C VAL A 591 -34.60 -1.20 -21.69
N ALA A 592 -35.87 -0.92 -21.45
CA ALA A 592 -36.95 -1.83 -21.81
C ALA A 592 -37.36 -1.59 -23.28
N MET A 593 -37.41 -2.67 -24.07
CA MET A 593 -37.73 -2.61 -25.49
C MET A 593 -39.14 -3.14 -25.71
N PRO A 594 -40.10 -2.38 -26.28
CA PRO A 594 -41.45 -2.86 -26.54
C PRO A 594 -41.54 -3.80 -27.76
N GLY A 595 -40.53 -3.79 -28.63
CA GLY A 595 -40.47 -4.60 -29.84
C GLY A 595 -39.04 -4.76 -30.36
N GLY A 596 -38.89 -5.58 -31.41
CA GLY A 596 -37.58 -5.96 -31.95
C GLY A 596 -37.07 -5.17 -33.14
N PHE A 597 -37.94 -4.36 -33.76
CA PHE A 597 -37.58 -3.51 -34.90
C PHE A 597 -36.85 -2.26 -34.42
N VAL A 598 -35.67 -2.00 -34.97
CA VAL A 598 -34.89 -0.79 -34.65
C VAL A 598 -34.66 0.06 -35.91
N PRO A 599 -34.68 1.40 -35.82
CA PRO A 599 -34.56 2.28 -36.98
C PRO A 599 -33.19 2.24 -37.66
N GLU A 600 -32.12 1.93 -36.92
CA GLU A 600 -30.75 1.91 -37.44
C GLU A 600 -29.96 0.71 -36.88
N GLY A 601 -29.23 0.00 -37.74
CA GLY A 601 -28.37 -1.13 -37.35
C GLY A 601 -29.08 -2.48 -37.42
N ILE A 602 -28.85 -3.33 -36.40
CA ILE A 602 -29.40 -4.69 -36.32
C ILE A 602 -30.66 -4.77 -35.45
N ASP A 603 -31.70 -5.44 -35.96
CA ASP A 603 -32.89 -5.77 -35.16
C ASP A 603 -32.55 -6.73 -34.00
N LEU A 604 -33.36 -6.70 -32.94
CA LEU A 604 -33.11 -7.50 -31.72
C LEU A 604 -33.26 -9.02 -31.96
N GLY A 605 -33.92 -9.41 -33.04
CA GLY A 605 -34.03 -10.80 -33.51
C GLY A 605 -32.88 -11.25 -34.41
N SER A 606 -31.96 -10.34 -34.78
CA SER A 606 -30.89 -10.59 -35.75
C SER A 606 -29.95 -11.74 -35.35
N PRO A 607 -29.39 -12.50 -36.30
CA PRO A 607 -28.31 -13.45 -36.03
C PRO A 607 -27.04 -12.78 -35.46
N SER A 608 -26.92 -11.45 -35.56
CA SER A 608 -25.87 -10.65 -34.93
C SER A 608 -26.03 -10.49 -33.41
N PHE A 609 -27.07 -11.08 -32.81
CA PHE A 609 -27.12 -11.33 -31.36
C PHE A 609 -26.71 -12.77 -31.05
N ARG A 610 -25.54 -12.97 -30.43
CA ARG A 610 -25.05 -14.32 -30.09
C ARG A 610 -25.45 -14.71 -28.68
N ALA A 611 -25.85 -15.96 -28.48
CA ALA A 611 -26.18 -16.45 -27.13
C ALA A 611 -24.93 -16.51 -26.24
N LEU A 612 -25.08 -16.13 -24.99
CA LEU A 612 -24.02 -16.18 -23.97
C LEU A 612 -24.23 -17.38 -23.05
N SER A 613 -23.14 -18.08 -22.74
CA SER A 613 -23.10 -19.12 -21.71
C SER A 613 -22.60 -18.57 -20.38
N GLN A 614 -23.07 -19.16 -19.28
CA GLN A 614 -22.58 -18.83 -17.95
C GLN A 614 -21.10 -19.26 -17.82
N PRO A 615 -20.19 -18.35 -17.44
CA PRO A 615 -18.82 -18.76 -17.13
C PRO A 615 -18.81 -19.63 -15.87
N ARG A 616 -17.92 -20.62 -15.83
CA ARG A 616 -17.67 -21.46 -14.66
C ARG A 616 -16.21 -21.36 -14.30
N VAL A 617 -15.92 -21.05 -13.04
CA VAL A 617 -14.58 -21.25 -12.48
C VAL A 617 -14.48 -22.73 -12.16
N ALA A 618 -13.46 -23.39 -12.69
CA ALA A 618 -13.22 -24.83 -12.51
C ALA A 618 -12.70 -25.14 -11.11
#